data_AF-G3PMD7-F1
#
_entry.id   AF-G3PMD7-F1
#
_cell.length_a   1.000
_cell.length_b   1.000
_cell.length_c   1.000
_cell.angle_alpha   90.00
_cell.angle_beta   90.00
_cell.angle_gamma   90.00
#
_symmetry.space_group_name_H-M   'P 1'
#
loop_
_entity.id
_entity.type
_entity.pdbx_description
1 polymer ?
#
loop_
_entity_poly.entity_id
_entity_poly.type
_entity_poly.pdbx_seq_one_letter_code
_entity_poly.pdbx_strand_id
1 'polypeptide(L)'
;MGRWLWSKARCKNGPFTIATFTTHGQRARGILARATEAVTSSASYPDVVFPLPHTRSEIVAGGCPLPPPPPAPPPPPAPRIMADTLRRLTSTSSFGALQEKLESWHREYHIISCDQNLDRCCELIEMTSKIQGQLFTILNLTAAEDRHYAAEDTLRTRLLPWLSSCSLMARSSGSNDTSLQLMQESMEKDRRIRELSASRDNDMQQLCSTRLQLESTRAELDDTQEELDETKRKSARTLLATEDEMVQMKAELVAALEQVEVSKRKLEAFDESQEQIRLLRNEVSSLSAENTVLQDRLEERPGLQPRPGRSSSPPRTSAQLTAPSRRARLVSRFCELYGAERLEAQKVLRRHIADLEMVQKIIFIAVVESFNRAKRAYRQLKARWRKTLSPSHSGPESLEDATRDFLVHNMHLYDVQSSMKDVLDAMSVDPWVTFLPEVDFFFINSLIREACKAAFAMQMLEPPLDLAPATDRELFDDRKYRRSYDSERAAPRVMYHVWPALVEGDAVVVKGEAVTRQGAAWSRSPSRSSSPTRSRSLSPTRTLAFNSRRSLSPERLTSSLLTASYL
;
A
#
# COMPACT_ATOMS: atom_id res chain seq x y z
N MET A 1 -21.75 -32.08 -35.87
CA MET A 1 -22.21 -33.38 -35.33
C MET A 1 -22.51 -33.19 -33.84
N GLY A 2 -23.68 -33.65 -33.33
CA GLY A 2 -24.12 -33.60 -31.90
C GLY A 2 -24.26 -32.19 -31.28
N ARG A 3 -25.36 -31.67 -30.71
CA ARG A 3 -26.41 -32.20 -29.79
C ARG A 3 -25.80 -32.83 -28.52
N TRP A 4 -26.18 -32.54 -27.26
CA TRP A 4 -27.36 -31.89 -26.62
C TRP A 4 -26.87 -31.02 -25.42
N LEU A 5 -27.44 -29.89 -24.96
CA LEU A 5 -28.81 -29.46 -24.61
C LEU A 5 -29.45 -30.16 -23.38
N TRP A 6 -29.42 -29.51 -22.20
CA TRP A 6 -30.63 -29.24 -21.40
C TRP A 6 -30.46 -28.14 -20.34
N SER A 7 -31.55 -27.42 -20.06
CA SER A 7 -31.66 -26.40 -19.01
C SER A 7 -32.68 -26.83 -17.96
N LYS A 8 -32.56 -26.32 -16.72
CA LYS A 8 -33.75 -25.89 -15.96
C LYS A 8 -33.43 -24.97 -14.79
N ALA A 9 -34.10 -23.82 -14.78
CA ALA A 9 -34.22 -22.96 -13.62
C ALA A 9 -35.49 -23.29 -12.81
N ARG A 10 -35.49 -22.99 -11.51
CA ARG A 10 -36.70 -22.50 -10.81
C ARG A 10 -36.34 -21.76 -9.52
N CYS A 11 -36.82 -20.52 -9.37
CA CYS A 11 -36.81 -19.77 -8.11
C CYS A 11 -38.03 -20.13 -7.25
N LYS A 12 -37.97 -19.94 -5.92
CA LYS A 12 -38.76 -18.92 -5.19
C LYS A 12 -38.67 -18.99 -3.64
N ASN A 13 -38.78 -17.79 -3.05
CA ASN A 13 -39.24 -17.44 -1.68
C ASN A 13 -38.28 -17.63 -0.48
N GLY A 14 -38.11 -16.55 0.30
CA GLY A 14 -37.56 -16.52 1.67
C GLY A 14 -38.66 -16.72 2.75
N PRO A 15 -38.53 -16.20 4.00
CA PRO A 15 -37.92 -14.90 4.36
C PRO A 15 -37.02 -14.87 5.63
N PHE A 16 -36.68 -13.65 6.07
CA PHE A 16 -36.02 -13.24 7.33
C PHE A 16 -36.58 -13.89 8.62
N THR A 17 -35.77 -13.94 9.69
CA THR A 17 -35.97 -13.18 10.97
C THR A 17 -34.76 -13.32 11.93
N ILE A 18 -34.58 -12.30 12.79
CA ILE A 18 -33.52 -12.08 13.79
C ILE A 18 -33.83 -12.77 15.13
N ALA A 19 -32.82 -13.32 15.84
CA ALA A 19 -32.81 -13.55 17.30
C ALA A 19 -31.37 -13.88 17.77
N THR A 20 -30.63 -12.98 18.43
CA THR A 20 -30.56 -12.73 19.90
C THR A 20 -29.99 -13.85 20.76
N PHE A 21 -28.97 -13.48 21.55
CA PHE A 21 -28.19 -14.33 22.46
C PHE A 21 -28.89 -14.60 23.81
N THR A 22 -28.32 -15.54 24.57
CA THR A 22 -28.56 -15.90 25.99
C THR A 22 -29.75 -16.80 26.35
N THR A 23 -29.47 -17.99 26.90
CA THR A 23 -29.65 -18.30 28.34
C THR A 23 -29.10 -19.69 28.73
N HIS A 24 -28.87 -19.88 30.04
CA HIS A 24 -28.37 -21.08 30.75
C HIS A 24 -29.05 -22.43 30.43
N GLY A 25 -28.34 -23.55 30.68
CA GLY A 25 -29.03 -24.78 31.17
C GLY A 25 -28.36 -26.15 30.99
N GLN A 26 -27.41 -26.50 31.88
CA GLN A 26 -27.07 -27.87 32.36
C GLN A 26 -27.22 -29.13 31.47
N ARG A 27 -26.14 -29.93 31.38
CA ARG A 27 -26.21 -31.37 31.74
C ARG A 27 -24.86 -31.97 32.17
N ALA A 28 -24.87 -32.67 33.31
CA ALA A 28 -23.79 -33.55 33.79
C ALA A 28 -23.89 -34.95 33.12
N ARG A 29 -22.96 -35.92 33.24
CA ARG A 29 -22.15 -36.39 34.38
C ARG A 29 -20.93 -37.24 33.94
N GLY A 30 -19.97 -37.41 34.87
CA GLY A 30 -19.02 -38.54 34.93
C GLY A 30 -17.55 -38.12 34.72
N ILE A 31 -16.54 -38.60 35.46
CA ILE A 31 -16.46 -39.74 36.40
C ILE A 31 -15.43 -39.47 37.53
N LEU A 32 -15.70 -40.05 38.72
CA LEU A 32 -14.86 -40.29 39.92
C LEU A 32 -14.18 -39.14 40.69
N ALA A 33 -14.56 -39.04 41.97
CA ALA A 33 -13.70 -38.63 43.08
C ALA A 33 -13.95 -39.54 44.31
N ARG A 34 -12.86 -39.85 45.03
CA ARG A 34 -12.71 -40.49 46.36
C ARG A 34 -11.34 -40.01 46.85
N ALA A 35 -11.02 -39.81 48.12
CA ALA A 35 -11.69 -39.82 49.43
C ALA A 35 -10.71 -39.05 50.36
N THR A 36 -10.93 -38.68 51.63
CA THR A 36 -11.87 -39.06 52.69
C THR A 36 -11.72 -38.01 53.81
N GLU A 37 -12.71 -37.83 54.69
CA GLU A 37 -12.49 -37.08 55.93
C GLU A 37 -13.10 -37.80 57.16
N ALA A 38 -12.51 -37.49 58.32
CA ALA A 38 -12.76 -37.87 59.71
C ALA A 38 -14.05 -38.63 60.14
N VAL A 39 -13.88 -39.55 61.10
CA VAL A 39 -14.84 -39.83 62.19
C VAL A 39 -14.10 -40.11 63.51
N THR A 40 -14.60 -39.56 64.62
CA THR A 40 -14.15 -39.84 66.00
C THR A 40 -15.17 -40.66 66.81
N SER A 41 -14.65 -41.64 67.57
CA SER A 41 -15.16 -42.15 68.86
C SER A 41 -16.54 -42.84 68.95
N SER A 42 -16.58 -44.08 69.49
CA SER A 42 -17.27 -44.43 70.76
C SER A 42 -17.30 -45.94 71.09
N ALA A 43 -16.99 -46.27 72.36
CA ALA A 43 -17.50 -47.37 73.22
C ALA A 43 -17.16 -48.88 73.06
N SER A 44 -16.72 -49.43 74.23
CA SER A 44 -17.06 -50.72 74.90
C SER A 44 -16.57 -52.12 74.43
N TYR A 45 -15.68 -52.71 75.26
CA TYR A 45 -15.64 -54.08 75.88
C TYR A 45 -16.46 -55.25 75.30
N PRO A 46 -15.94 -56.52 75.29
CA PRO A 46 -15.49 -57.31 76.46
C PRO A 46 -14.00 -57.77 76.41
N ASP A 47 -13.27 -58.16 77.46
CA ASP A 47 -13.46 -59.05 78.63
C ASP A 47 -13.12 -60.55 78.40
N VAL A 48 -11.86 -60.96 78.66
CA VAL A 48 -11.28 -62.29 79.02
C VAL A 48 -9.80 -62.00 79.44
N VAL A 49 -9.33 -61.95 80.70
CA VAL A 49 -9.35 -62.81 81.92
C VAL A 49 -8.29 -63.95 81.93
N PHE A 50 -7.53 -64.03 83.05
CA PHE A 50 -6.54 -65.04 83.51
C PHE A 50 -5.08 -65.02 82.96
N PRO A 51 -4.07 -65.45 83.76
CA PRO A 51 -3.87 -65.21 85.21
C PRO A 51 -2.42 -64.79 85.61
N LEU A 52 -2.28 -64.25 86.83
CA LEU A 52 -1.03 -64.19 87.60
C LEU A 52 -0.71 -65.56 88.24
N PRO A 53 0.58 -65.85 88.52
CA PRO A 53 1.07 -65.74 89.90
C PRO A 53 2.42 -65.00 89.98
N HIS A 54 2.70 -64.18 91.01
CA HIS A 54 3.40 -64.58 92.24
C HIS A 54 4.50 -65.64 92.00
N THR A 55 5.76 -65.35 92.31
CA THR A 55 6.25 -65.32 93.70
C THR A 55 7.30 -64.24 94.02
N ARG A 56 7.37 -63.92 95.31
CA ARG A 56 8.33 -63.05 96.00
C ARG A 56 9.23 -63.91 96.88
N SER A 57 10.55 -63.71 96.85
CA SER A 57 11.54 -63.97 97.93
C SER A 57 12.96 -63.94 97.33
N GLU A 58 14.05 -63.62 98.02
CA GLU A 58 14.40 -62.77 99.18
C GLU A 58 15.80 -63.22 99.65
N ILE A 59 16.77 -62.29 99.77
CA ILE A 59 17.95 -62.37 100.67
C ILE A 59 18.99 -63.48 100.27
N VAL A 60 20.30 -63.52 100.55
CA VAL A 60 21.35 -62.77 101.30
C VAL A 60 22.54 -62.51 100.31
N ALA A 61 23.73 -61.96 100.59
CA ALA A 61 24.40 -61.38 101.77
C ALA A 61 25.56 -60.44 101.33
N GLY A 62 25.77 -59.36 102.10
CA GLY A 62 27.11 -58.82 102.43
C GLY A 62 27.79 -57.89 101.42
N GLY A 63 28.41 -56.78 101.82
CA GLY A 63 28.44 -56.14 103.14
C GLY A 63 29.67 -55.24 103.31
N CYS A 64 29.46 -53.96 103.67
CA CYS A 64 30.37 -53.06 104.41
C CYS A 64 29.83 -51.61 104.34
N PRO A 65 29.58 -50.92 105.48
CA PRO A 65 29.09 -49.54 105.49
C PRO A 65 30.20 -48.50 105.67
N LEU A 66 30.09 -47.37 104.97
CA LEU A 66 30.86 -46.14 105.22
C LEU A 66 29.93 -44.90 105.08
N PRO A 67 30.28 -43.74 105.67
CA PRO A 67 29.32 -42.88 106.37
C PRO A 67 28.56 -41.85 105.50
N PRO A 68 27.46 -41.27 106.00
CA PRO A 68 26.69 -40.25 105.28
C PRO A 68 27.39 -38.87 105.26
N PRO A 69 27.46 -38.19 104.10
CA PRO A 69 27.86 -36.79 104.00
C PRO A 69 26.71 -35.79 104.33
N PRO A 70 27.02 -34.50 104.60
CA PRO A 70 26.13 -33.52 105.26
C PRO A 70 25.05 -32.89 104.34
N PRO A 71 24.09 -32.08 104.87
CA PRO A 71 22.88 -31.71 104.12
C PRO A 71 23.13 -30.76 102.96
N ALA A 72 22.26 -30.84 101.95
CA ALA A 72 22.36 -30.04 100.74
C ALA A 72 22.06 -28.55 100.98
N PRO A 73 22.81 -27.61 100.39
CA PRO A 73 22.43 -26.20 100.33
C PRO A 73 21.20 -25.99 99.42
N PRO A 74 20.44 -24.89 99.60
CA PRO A 74 19.19 -24.67 98.88
C PRO A 74 19.39 -24.46 97.36
N PRO A 75 18.43 -24.88 96.52
CA PRO A 75 18.55 -24.74 95.07
C PRO A 75 18.46 -23.27 94.60
N PRO A 76 19.31 -22.84 93.65
CA PRO A 76 19.24 -21.52 93.01
C PRO A 76 18.07 -21.41 91.98
N PRO A 77 17.74 -20.20 91.48
CA PRO A 77 16.38 -19.87 91.05
C PRO A 77 16.04 -20.23 89.59
N ALA A 78 15.80 -21.51 89.32
CA ALA A 78 15.26 -21.97 88.03
C ALA A 78 13.84 -21.43 87.69
N PRO A 79 12.83 -21.47 88.58
CA PRO A 79 11.41 -21.32 88.16
C PRO A 79 11.02 -19.92 87.67
N ARG A 80 11.85 -18.89 87.91
CA ARG A 80 11.61 -17.54 87.37
C ARG A 80 11.92 -17.45 85.87
N ILE A 81 12.96 -18.15 85.40
CA ILE A 81 13.42 -18.07 84.01
C ILE A 81 12.44 -18.78 83.07
N MET A 82 11.91 -19.93 83.49
CA MET A 82 10.88 -20.65 82.75
C MET A 82 9.59 -19.81 82.63
N ALA A 83 9.11 -19.23 83.73
CA ALA A 83 7.92 -18.38 83.75
C ALA A 83 8.05 -17.14 82.85
N ASP A 84 9.20 -16.47 82.85
CA ASP A 84 9.43 -15.30 81.99
C ASP A 84 9.57 -15.68 80.51
N THR A 85 10.05 -16.89 80.20
CA THR A 85 10.14 -17.38 78.81
C THR A 85 8.78 -17.81 78.26
N LEU A 86 7.96 -18.48 79.08
CA LEU A 86 6.55 -18.73 78.78
C LEU A 86 5.77 -17.42 78.59
N ARG A 87 5.95 -16.44 79.50
CA ARG A 87 5.29 -15.12 79.39
C ARG A 87 5.65 -14.43 78.08
N ARG A 88 6.93 -14.42 77.68
CA ARG A 88 7.38 -13.88 76.38
C ARG A 88 6.75 -14.61 75.19
N LEU A 89 6.65 -15.93 75.24
CA LEU A 89 6.04 -16.74 74.18
C LEU A 89 4.54 -16.46 74.01
N THR A 90 3.82 -16.17 75.09
CA THR A 90 2.38 -15.80 75.05
C THR A 90 2.14 -14.31 74.81
N SER A 91 3.04 -13.41 75.22
CA SER A 91 2.89 -11.96 74.99
C SER A 91 3.31 -11.55 73.59
N THR A 92 4.20 -12.32 72.95
CA THR A 92 4.51 -12.17 71.54
C THR A 92 3.38 -12.80 70.74
N SER A 93 2.68 -12.06 69.91
CA SER A 93 1.58 -12.55 69.07
C SER A 93 2.04 -13.46 67.90
N SER A 94 3.16 -14.17 68.06
CA SER A 94 3.81 -14.99 67.02
C SER A 94 2.90 -16.10 66.48
N PHE A 95 2.11 -16.74 67.33
CA PHE A 95 1.10 -17.72 66.91
C PHE A 95 -0.04 -17.09 66.12
N GLY A 96 -0.53 -15.91 66.55
CA GLY A 96 -1.56 -15.16 65.82
C GLY A 96 -1.06 -14.68 64.46
N ALA A 97 0.14 -14.12 64.39
CA ALA A 97 0.77 -13.69 63.15
C ALA A 97 1.07 -14.87 62.20
N LEU A 98 1.42 -16.06 62.72
CA LEU A 98 1.57 -17.27 61.91
C LEU A 98 0.22 -17.69 61.32
N GLN A 99 -0.84 -17.67 62.12
CA GLN A 99 -2.20 -18.01 61.67
C GLN A 99 -2.72 -17.00 60.63
N GLU A 100 -2.61 -15.69 60.89
CA GLU A 100 -3.03 -14.63 59.96
C GLU A 100 -2.33 -14.75 58.60
N LYS A 101 -1.01 -15.03 58.59
CA LYS A 101 -0.25 -15.24 57.35
C LYS A 101 -0.65 -16.52 56.63
N LEU A 102 -0.89 -17.62 57.35
CA LEU A 102 -1.37 -18.88 56.77
C LEU A 102 -2.76 -18.70 56.15
N GLU A 103 -3.66 -17.99 56.82
CA GLU A 103 -5.00 -17.67 56.31
C GLU A 103 -4.95 -16.72 55.10
N SER A 104 -4.08 -15.70 55.10
CA SER A 104 -3.91 -14.84 53.93
C SER A 104 -3.30 -15.60 52.75
N TRP A 105 -2.32 -16.47 53.01
CA TRP A 105 -1.76 -17.33 51.97
C TRP A 105 -2.82 -18.27 51.39
N HIS A 106 -3.63 -18.92 52.22
CA HIS A 106 -4.74 -19.77 51.75
C HIS A 106 -5.75 -18.99 50.89
N ARG A 107 -6.12 -17.75 51.27
CA ARG A 107 -7.02 -16.89 50.48
C ARG A 107 -6.42 -16.48 49.13
N GLU A 108 -5.11 -16.27 49.07
CA GLU A 108 -4.41 -15.70 47.90
C GLU A 108 -3.70 -16.77 47.05
N TYR A 109 -3.66 -18.02 47.48
CA TYR A 109 -2.90 -19.13 46.87
C TYR A 109 -3.14 -19.29 45.36
N HIS A 110 -4.41 -19.19 44.93
CA HIS A 110 -4.81 -19.29 43.53
C HIS A 110 -4.60 -18.01 42.70
N ILE A 111 -4.15 -16.92 43.32
CA ILE A 111 -3.99 -15.59 42.71
C ILE A 111 -2.51 -15.24 42.50
N ILE A 112 -1.64 -15.66 43.43
CA ILE A 112 -0.19 -15.35 43.41
C ILE A 112 0.63 -16.39 42.63
N SER A 113 1.83 -16.02 42.19
CA SER A 113 2.67 -16.90 41.36
C SER A 113 3.25 -18.09 42.15
N CYS A 114 3.79 -19.10 41.44
CA CYS A 114 4.45 -20.24 42.07
C CYS A 114 5.61 -19.82 42.99
N ASP A 115 6.45 -18.89 42.52
CA ASP A 115 7.59 -18.37 43.29
C ASP A 115 7.12 -17.60 44.53
N GLN A 116 6.07 -16.79 44.40
CA GLN A 116 5.47 -16.06 45.54
C GLN A 116 4.79 -17.00 46.55
N ASN A 117 4.21 -18.12 46.09
CA ASN A 117 3.72 -19.19 46.96
C ASN A 117 4.88 -19.89 47.69
N LEU A 118 6.02 -20.10 47.03
CA LEU A 118 7.22 -20.69 47.63
C LEU A 118 7.83 -19.78 48.69
N ASP A 119 7.99 -18.48 48.42
CA ASP A 119 8.51 -17.50 49.36
C ASP A 119 7.64 -17.39 50.64
N ARG A 120 6.31 -17.38 50.49
CA ARG A 120 5.38 -17.39 51.63
C ARG A 120 5.47 -18.69 52.44
N CYS A 121 5.64 -19.83 51.78
CA CYS A 121 5.87 -21.11 52.44
C CYS A 121 7.17 -21.08 53.27
N CYS A 122 8.26 -20.57 52.70
CA CYS A 122 9.54 -20.38 53.39
C CYS A 122 9.42 -19.45 54.62
N GLU A 123 8.69 -18.34 54.50
CA GLU A 123 8.46 -17.42 55.61
C GLU A 123 7.68 -18.09 56.77
N LEU A 124 6.64 -18.87 56.45
CA LEU A 124 5.87 -19.63 57.44
C LEU A 124 6.72 -20.72 58.12
N ILE A 125 7.61 -21.38 57.38
CA ILE A 125 8.59 -22.34 57.94
C ILE A 125 9.58 -21.63 58.87
N GLU A 126 10.06 -20.43 58.52
CA GLU A 126 10.96 -19.64 59.36
C GLU A 126 10.26 -19.18 60.66
N MET A 127 9.02 -18.71 60.58
CA MET A 127 8.23 -18.37 61.78
C MET A 127 7.97 -19.60 62.66
N THR A 128 7.66 -20.75 62.06
CA THR A 128 7.43 -22.00 62.77
C THR A 128 8.71 -22.49 63.45
N SER A 129 9.88 -22.38 62.82
CA SER A 129 11.16 -22.81 63.41
C SER A 129 11.57 -21.94 64.60
N LYS A 130 11.30 -20.63 64.56
CA LYS A 130 11.50 -19.71 65.72
C LYS A 130 10.62 -20.09 66.90
N ILE A 131 9.34 -20.37 66.66
CA ILE A 131 8.39 -20.83 67.69
C ILE A 131 8.83 -22.20 68.26
N GLN A 132 9.18 -23.15 67.40
CA GLN A 132 9.70 -24.46 67.82
C GLN A 132 10.97 -24.32 68.66
N GLY A 133 11.93 -23.49 68.27
CA GLY A 133 13.16 -23.24 69.03
C GLY A 133 12.90 -22.67 70.42
N GLN A 134 11.93 -21.76 70.56
CA GLN A 134 11.49 -21.24 71.86
C GLN A 134 10.82 -22.32 72.71
N LEU A 135 9.96 -23.16 72.12
CA LEU A 135 9.33 -24.30 72.81
C LEU A 135 10.37 -25.35 73.24
N PHE A 136 11.36 -25.68 72.41
CA PHE A 136 12.48 -26.56 72.77
C PHE A 136 13.35 -25.96 73.89
N THR A 137 13.52 -24.63 73.91
CA THR A 137 14.22 -23.96 75.02
C THR A 137 13.45 -24.10 76.33
N ILE A 138 12.13 -23.91 76.32
CA ILE A 138 11.26 -24.12 77.49
C ILE A 138 11.28 -25.59 77.92
N LEU A 139 11.22 -26.53 76.97
CA LEU A 139 11.28 -27.97 77.22
C LEU A 139 12.60 -28.37 77.90
N ASN A 140 13.74 -27.86 77.41
CA ASN A 140 15.06 -28.12 78.00
C ASN A 140 15.18 -27.53 79.41
N LEU A 141 14.61 -26.33 79.66
CA LEU A 141 14.55 -25.75 81.00
C LEU A 141 13.66 -26.59 81.94
N THR A 142 12.52 -27.07 81.45
CA THR A 142 11.59 -27.94 82.22
C THR A 142 12.24 -29.27 82.57
N ALA A 143 12.95 -29.89 81.62
CA ALA A 143 13.68 -31.14 81.82
C ALA A 143 14.90 -30.97 82.76
N ALA A 144 15.43 -29.75 82.90
CA ALA A 144 16.51 -29.44 83.84
C ALA A 144 16.02 -29.19 85.29
N GLU A 145 14.73 -28.89 85.49
CA GLU A 145 14.13 -28.72 86.82
C GLU A 145 13.76 -30.06 87.49
N ASP A 146 13.46 -31.11 86.70
CA ASP A 146 12.99 -32.39 87.21
C ASP A 146 14.15 -33.36 87.52
N ARG A 147 14.40 -33.62 88.82
CA ARG A 147 15.51 -34.49 89.30
C ARG A 147 15.20 -35.99 89.26
N HIS A 148 14.22 -36.42 88.47
CA HIS A 148 13.82 -37.82 88.35
C HIS A 148 13.75 -38.29 86.88
N TYR A 149 14.16 -39.55 86.66
CA TYR A 149 14.34 -40.21 85.35
C TYR A 149 13.11 -40.27 84.42
N ALA A 150 11.93 -39.81 84.86
CA ALA A 150 10.69 -39.82 84.07
C ALA A 150 10.71 -38.83 82.88
N ALA A 151 11.45 -37.72 83.00
CA ALA A 151 11.56 -36.73 81.93
C ALA A 151 12.27 -37.29 80.70
N GLU A 152 13.38 -38.02 80.88
CA GLU A 152 14.15 -38.61 79.76
C GLU A 152 13.30 -39.61 78.96
N ASP A 153 12.59 -40.52 79.64
CA ASP A 153 11.72 -41.50 78.98
C ASP A 153 10.52 -40.85 78.28
N THR A 154 9.98 -39.77 78.83
CA THR A 154 8.87 -39.02 78.19
C THR A 154 9.34 -38.31 76.91
N LEU A 155 10.55 -37.73 76.93
CA LEU A 155 11.19 -37.16 75.72
C LEU A 155 11.45 -38.28 74.68
N ARG A 156 12.02 -39.41 75.12
CA ARG A 156 12.38 -40.55 74.25
C ARG A 156 11.16 -41.23 73.63
N THR A 157 10.04 -41.30 74.33
CA THR A 157 8.81 -41.97 73.85
C THR A 157 7.88 -41.06 73.07
N ARG A 158 7.87 -39.74 73.29
CA ARG A 158 6.96 -38.81 72.59
C ARG A 158 7.61 -38.00 71.47
N LEU A 159 8.83 -37.51 71.66
CA LEU A 159 9.51 -36.66 70.66
C LEU A 159 10.37 -37.46 69.70
N LEU A 160 11.04 -38.53 70.16
CA LEU A 160 11.89 -39.34 69.30
C LEU A 160 11.13 -39.98 68.12
N PRO A 161 9.88 -40.48 68.27
CA PRO A 161 9.09 -40.94 67.13
C PRO A 161 8.75 -39.82 66.15
N TRP A 162 8.39 -38.62 66.64
CA TRP A 162 8.13 -37.45 65.78
C TRP A 162 9.38 -37.05 64.97
N LEU A 163 10.54 -36.96 65.62
CA LEU A 163 11.81 -36.69 64.96
C LEU A 163 12.20 -37.81 63.98
N SER A 164 11.92 -39.08 64.32
CA SER A 164 12.14 -40.22 63.43
C SER A 164 11.20 -40.25 62.23
N SER A 165 9.96 -39.77 62.37
CA SER A 165 9.01 -39.62 61.26
C SER A 165 9.41 -38.48 60.30
N CYS A 166 10.00 -37.40 60.83
CA CYS A 166 10.66 -36.39 59.99
C CYS A 166 11.95 -36.90 59.32
N SER A 167 12.48 -38.06 59.72
CA SER A 167 13.77 -38.63 59.27
C SER A 167 13.62 -39.78 58.27
N LEU A 168 12.58 -39.77 57.42
CA LEU A 168 12.24 -40.86 56.50
C LEU A 168 13.15 -41.03 55.25
N MET A 169 14.43 -40.60 55.34
CA MET A 169 15.42 -40.74 54.27
C MET A 169 16.79 -41.29 54.73
N ALA A 170 16.89 -41.93 55.90
CA ALA A 170 18.15 -42.57 56.33
C ALA A 170 17.95 -43.76 57.29
N ARG A 171 17.60 -44.95 56.77
CA ARG A 171 17.78 -46.22 57.50
C ARG A 171 18.14 -47.37 56.56
N SER A 172 19.35 -47.91 56.71
CA SER A 172 19.63 -49.33 56.52
C SER A 172 20.38 -49.83 57.76
N SER A 173 19.87 -50.90 58.39
CA SER A 173 20.45 -51.49 59.60
C SER A 173 21.34 -52.66 59.20
N GLY A 174 22.57 -52.71 59.70
CA GLY A 174 23.53 -53.77 59.38
C GLY A 174 23.17 -55.11 60.00
N SER A 175 23.26 -56.19 59.21
CA SER A 175 23.30 -57.60 59.65
C SER A 175 23.77 -58.43 58.47
N ASN A 176 24.86 -59.20 58.60
CA ASN A 176 25.82 -59.51 57.52
C ASN A 176 25.34 -60.15 56.20
N ASP A 177 24.08 -60.59 56.08
CA ASP A 177 23.43 -60.75 54.76
C ASP A 177 23.30 -59.40 54.01
N THR A 178 23.45 -58.27 54.72
CA THR A 178 23.48 -56.92 54.14
C THR A 178 24.48 -56.78 53.02
N SER A 179 25.60 -57.51 52.95
CA SER A 179 26.50 -57.32 51.81
C SER A 179 25.84 -57.76 50.49
N LEU A 180 25.16 -58.92 50.48
CA LEU A 180 24.45 -59.42 49.30
C LEU A 180 23.14 -58.67 49.09
N GLN A 181 22.41 -58.37 50.16
CA GLN A 181 21.15 -57.62 50.07
C GLN A 181 21.38 -56.16 49.64
N LEU A 182 22.43 -55.49 50.11
CA LEU A 182 22.82 -54.15 49.64
C LEU A 182 23.36 -54.18 48.22
N MET A 183 24.07 -55.24 47.79
CA MET A 183 24.45 -55.39 46.37
C MET A 183 23.22 -55.60 45.47
N GLN A 184 22.27 -56.44 45.88
CA GLN A 184 21.01 -56.64 45.16
C GLN A 184 20.15 -55.37 45.15
N GLU A 185 20.04 -54.69 46.28
CA GLU A 185 19.38 -53.38 46.36
C GLU A 185 20.12 -52.29 45.56
N SER A 186 21.45 -52.32 45.48
CA SER A 186 22.22 -51.40 44.65
C SER A 186 21.92 -51.65 43.18
N MET A 187 22.00 -52.90 42.72
CA MET A 187 21.65 -53.25 41.33
C MET A 187 20.20 -52.89 40.99
N GLU A 188 19.26 -53.05 41.93
CA GLU A 188 17.85 -52.65 41.74
C GLU A 188 17.66 -51.14 41.78
N LYS A 189 18.42 -50.40 42.60
CA LYS A 189 18.47 -48.93 42.59
C LYS A 189 19.08 -48.42 41.29
N ASP A 190 20.18 -49.00 40.82
CA ASP A 190 20.83 -48.69 39.54
C ASP A 190 19.96 -49.06 38.32
N ARG A 191 19.14 -50.12 38.44
CA ARG A 191 18.09 -50.44 37.46
C ARG A 191 17.02 -49.36 37.43
N ARG A 192 16.45 -48.99 38.59
CA ARG A 192 15.46 -47.92 38.70
C ARG A 192 15.98 -46.55 38.28
N ILE A 193 17.24 -46.22 38.59
CA ILE A 193 17.88 -44.98 38.14
C ILE A 193 17.97 -44.95 36.61
N ARG A 194 18.33 -46.06 35.96
CA ARG A 194 18.35 -46.18 34.49
C ARG A 194 16.95 -46.15 33.85
N GLU A 195 15.96 -46.77 34.50
CA GLU A 195 14.56 -46.72 34.05
C GLU A 195 13.97 -45.31 34.18
N LEU A 196 14.23 -44.62 35.29
CA LEU A 196 13.83 -43.22 35.51
C LEU A 196 14.58 -42.24 34.61
N SER A 197 15.87 -42.45 34.34
CA SER A 197 16.61 -41.62 33.37
C SER A 197 16.06 -41.82 31.96
N ALA A 198 15.82 -43.07 31.54
CA ALA A 198 15.21 -43.36 30.24
C ALA A 198 13.79 -42.76 30.10
N SER A 199 12.97 -42.83 31.16
CA SER A 199 11.66 -42.17 31.19
C SER A 199 11.80 -40.66 31.02
N ARG A 200 12.63 -40.01 31.85
CA ARG A 200 12.85 -38.56 31.80
C ARG A 200 13.41 -38.10 30.45
N ASP A 201 14.30 -38.88 29.86
CA ASP A 201 14.91 -38.55 28.57
C ASP A 201 13.89 -38.73 27.42
N ASN A 202 12.97 -39.71 27.52
CA ASN A 202 11.79 -39.83 26.63
C ASN A 202 10.82 -38.65 26.81
N ASP A 203 10.49 -38.27 28.05
CA ASP A 203 9.62 -37.14 28.37
C ASP A 203 10.22 -35.83 27.82
N MET A 204 11.53 -35.65 27.95
CA MET A 204 12.27 -34.51 27.38
C MET A 204 12.20 -34.51 25.84
N GLN A 205 12.34 -35.67 25.19
CA GLN A 205 12.16 -35.77 23.73
C GLN A 205 10.72 -35.45 23.29
N GLN A 206 9.71 -35.88 24.04
CA GLN A 206 8.32 -35.53 23.77
C GLN A 206 8.05 -34.04 23.97
N LEU A 207 8.61 -33.42 25.01
CA LEU A 207 8.53 -31.96 25.22
C LEU A 207 9.24 -31.17 24.12
N CYS A 208 10.39 -31.62 23.64
CA CYS A 208 11.07 -31.01 22.49
C CYS A 208 10.25 -31.17 21.20
N SER A 209 9.66 -32.35 20.95
CA SER A 209 8.82 -32.62 19.78
C SER A 209 7.54 -31.77 19.77
N THR A 210 6.81 -31.73 20.89
CA THR A 210 5.61 -30.91 21.04
C THR A 210 5.92 -29.41 20.97
N ARG A 211 7.06 -28.97 21.51
CA ARG A 211 7.53 -27.59 21.35
C ARG A 211 7.78 -27.23 19.88
N LEU A 212 8.46 -28.09 19.12
CA LEU A 212 8.69 -27.87 17.69
C LEU A 212 7.38 -27.85 16.88
N GLN A 213 6.40 -28.69 17.25
CA GLN A 213 5.06 -28.65 16.66
C GLN A 213 4.30 -27.35 16.99
N LEU A 214 4.43 -26.83 18.20
CA LEU A 214 3.86 -25.53 18.59
C LEU A 214 4.56 -24.36 17.88
N GLU A 215 5.88 -24.43 17.68
CA GLU A 215 6.63 -23.43 16.91
C GLU A 215 6.25 -23.48 15.42
N SER A 216 6.04 -24.68 14.82
CA SER A 216 5.54 -24.86 13.44
C SER A 216 4.12 -24.33 13.25
N THR A 217 3.17 -24.77 14.10
CA THR A 217 1.76 -24.35 14.00
C THR A 217 1.57 -22.86 14.28
N ARG A 218 2.45 -22.26 15.09
CA ARG A 218 2.51 -20.80 15.26
C ARG A 218 2.98 -20.10 14.00
N ALA A 219 4.02 -20.59 13.34
CA ALA A 219 4.48 -20.03 12.07
C ALA A 219 3.38 -20.12 10.98
N GLU A 220 2.70 -21.27 10.86
CA GLU A 220 1.55 -21.44 9.96
C GLU A 220 0.40 -20.47 10.28
N LEU A 221 0.16 -20.17 11.56
CA LEU A 221 -0.85 -19.19 11.98
C LEU A 221 -0.44 -17.75 11.64
N ASP A 222 0.84 -17.40 11.83
CA ASP A 222 1.37 -16.08 11.46
C ASP A 222 1.34 -15.89 9.91
N ASP A 223 1.69 -16.92 9.13
CA ASP A 223 1.61 -16.93 7.66
C ASP A 223 0.17 -16.76 7.16
N THR A 224 -0.79 -17.53 7.71
CA THR A 224 -2.22 -17.41 7.32
C THR A 224 -2.83 -16.06 7.72
N GLN A 225 -2.34 -15.43 8.78
CA GLN A 225 -2.71 -14.06 9.15
C GLN A 225 -2.17 -13.04 8.13
N GLU A 226 -0.94 -13.20 7.62
CA GLU A 226 -0.41 -12.34 6.56
C GLU A 226 -1.21 -12.49 5.25
N GLU A 227 -1.56 -13.72 4.85
CA GLU A 227 -2.44 -13.96 3.69
C GLU A 227 -3.82 -13.32 3.86
N LEU A 228 -4.41 -13.40 5.06
CA LEU A 228 -5.69 -12.76 5.37
C LEU A 228 -5.60 -11.23 5.27
N ASP A 229 -4.53 -10.62 5.78
CA ASP A 229 -4.35 -9.18 5.67
C ASP A 229 -4.00 -8.74 4.23
N GLU A 230 -3.32 -9.57 3.43
CA GLU A 230 -3.10 -9.31 2.00
C GLU A 230 -4.41 -9.40 1.21
N THR A 231 -5.25 -10.41 1.45
CA THR A 231 -6.57 -10.52 0.79
C THR A 231 -7.52 -9.38 1.20
N LYS A 232 -7.48 -8.95 2.47
CA LYS A 232 -8.18 -7.77 2.98
C LYS A 232 -7.68 -6.47 2.31
N ARG A 233 -6.35 -6.32 2.14
CA ARG A 233 -5.76 -5.16 1.43
C ARG A 233 -6.09 -5.18 -0.07
N LYS A 234 -6.12 -6.35 -0.72
CA LYS A 234 -6.58 -6.51 -2.12
C LYS A 234 -8.06 -6.15 -2.28
N SER A 235 -8.94 -6.69 -1.45
CA SER A 235 -10.39 -6.44 -1.52
C SER A 235 -10.76 -4.97 -1.24
N ALA A 236 -10.09 -4.32 -0.29
CA ALA A 236 -10.25 -2.90 -0.04
C ALA A 236 -9.84 -2.04 -1.26
N ARG A 237 -8.71 -2.37 -1.92
CA ARG A 237 -8.27 -1.69 -3.16
C ARG A 237 -9.28 -1.87 -4.31
N THR A 238 -9.82 -3.09 -4.49
CA THR A 238 -10.82 -3.33 -5.54
C THR A 238 -12.14 -2.62 -5.26
N LEU A 239 -12.56 -2.49 -3.99
CA LEU A 239 -13.75 -1.76 -3.61
C LEU A 239 -13.61 -0.26 -3.92
N LEU A 240 -12.48 0.35 -3.54
CA LEU A 240 -12.22 1.76 -3.85
C LEU A 240 -12.19 2.01 -5.36
N ALA A 241 -11.56 1.12 -6.13
CA ALA A 241 -11.56 1.23 -7.60
C ALA A 241 -12.98 1.18 -8.20
N THR A 242 -13.85 0.28 -7.73
CA THR A 242 -15.24 0.21 -8.23
C THR A 242 -16.13 1.36 -7.71
N GLU A 243 -15.80 1.96 -6.56
CA GLU A 243 -16.44 3.17 -6.06
C GLU A 243 -16.06 4.40 -6.91
N ASP A 244 -14.77 4.57 -7.21
CA ASP A 244 -14.26 5.61 -8.12
C ASP A 244 -14.87 5.48 -9.54
N GLU A 245 -14.93 4.25 -10.09
CA GLU A 245 -15.62 3.97 -11.35
C GLU A 245 -17.10 4.35 -11.28
N MET A 246 -17.81 4.05 -10.19
CA MET A 246 -19.21 4.41 -10.02
C MET A 246 -19.41 5.94 -9.95
N VAL A 247 -18.51 6.66 -9.30
CA VAL A 247 -18.53 8.14 -9.23
C VAL A 247 -18.27 8.73 -10.63
N GLN A 248 -17.29 8.21 -11.36
CA GLN A 248 -16.99 8.61 -12.73
C GLN A 248 -18.19 8.39 -13.67
N MET A 249 -18.79 7.20 -13.66
CA MET A 249 -19.96 6.88 -14.49
C MET A 249 -21.19 7.76 -14.15
N LYS A 250 -21.36 8.16 -12.88
CA LYS A 250 -22.40 9.12 -12.47
C LYS A 250 -22.13 10.52 -13.01
N ALA A 251 -20.88 10.99 -12.98
CA ALA A 251 -20.50 12.30 -13.53
C ALA A 251 -20.71 12.34 -15.06
N GLU A 252 -20.33 11.28 -15.77
CA GLU A 252 -20.56 11.14 -17.20
C GLU A 252 -22.05 11.10 -17.56
N LEU A 253 -22.89 10.42 -16.76
CA LEU A 253 -24.34 10.42 -16.93
C LEU A 253 -24.95 11.82 -16.78
N VAL A 254 -24.51 12.60 -15.80
CA VAL A 254 -24.98 13.99 -15.62
C VAL A 254 -24.57 14.87 -16.80
N ALA A 255 -23.30 14.79 -17.24
CA ALA A 255 -22.82 15.54 -18.41
C ALA A 255 -23.56 15.15 -19.71
N ALA A 256 -23.90 13.87 -19.88
CA ALA A 256 -24.71 13.40 -21.00
C ALA A 256 -26.14 13.96 -20.97
N LEU A 257 -26.78 14.02 -19.79
CA LEU A 257 -28.11 14.63 -19.63
C LEU A 257 -28.10 16.13 -19.93
N GLU A 258 -27.09 16.87 -19.47
CA GLU A 258 -26.90 18.28 -19.82
C GLU A 258 -26.75 18.48 -21.33
N GLN A 259 -25.97 17.62 -22.00
CA GLN A 259 -25.77 17.69 -23.44
C GLN A 259 -27.04 17.33 -24.23
N VAL A 260 -27.88 16.41 -23.74
CA VAL A 260 -29.20 16.12 -24.33
C VAL A 260 -30.10 17.34 -24.21
N GLU A 261 -30.17 17.98 -23.05
CA GLU A 261 -31.00 19.15 -22.81
C GLU A 261 -30.53 20.38 -23.63
N VAL A 262 -29.22 20.57 -23.82
CA VAL A 262 -28.67 21.56 -24.76
C VAL A 262 -29.03 21.23 -26.21
N SER A 263 -29.05 19.95 -26.58
CA SER A 263 -29.40 19.51 -27.94
C SER A 263 -30.89 19.69 -28.21
N LYS A 264 -31.75 19.46 -27.21
CA LYS A 264 -33.18 19.72 -27.25
C LYS A 264 -33.49 21.20 -27.51
N ARG A 265 -32.86 22.12 -26.76
CA ARG A 265 -33.02 23.58 -26.97
C ARG A 265 -32.58 24.03 -28.37
N LYS A 266 -31.57 23.39 -28.95
CA LYS A 266 -31.15 23.64 -30.34
C LYS A 266 -32.16 23.12 -31.36
N LEU A 267 -32.87 22.02 -31.06
CA LEU A 267 -33.95 21.50 -31.88
C LEU A 267 -35.15 22.47 -31.87
N GLU A 268 -35.56 22.92 -30.68
CA GLU A 268 -36.64 23.91 -30.49
C GLU A 268 -36.36 25.20 -31.29
N ALA A 269 -35.15 25.76 -31.20
CA ALA A 269 -34.73 26.92 -31.99
C ALA A 269 -34.64 26.64 -33.51
N PHE A 270 -34.37 25.40 -33.92
CA PHE A 270 -34.40 25.02 -35.33
C PHE A 270 -35.85 24.97 -35.85
N ASP A 271 -36.77 24.40 -35.07
CA ASP A 271 -38.20 24.34 -35.39
C ASP A 271 -38.80 25.76 -35.53
N GLU A 272 -38.50 26.68 -34.61
CA GLU A 272 -38.84 28.11 -34.73
C GLU A 272 -38.33 28.71 -36.05
N SER A 273 -37.05 28.47 -36.40
CA SER A 273 -36.48 28.96 -37.66
C SER A 273 -37.15 28.36 -38.90
N GLN A 274 -37.59 27.10 -38.81
CA GLN A 274 -38.31 26.41 -39.89
C GLN A 274 -39.72 26.95 -40.08
N GLU A 275 -40.41 27.35 -39.00
CA GLU A 275 -41.68 28.07 -39.08
C GLU A 275 -41.50 29.46 -39.70
N GLN A 276 -40.46 30.19 -39.32
CA GLN A 276 -40.14 31.48 -39.94
C GLN A 276 -39.85 31.35 -41.44
N ILE A 277 -39.15 30.29 -41.87
CA ILE A 277 -38.93 29.98 -43.30
C ILE A 277 -40.26 29.66 -44.02
N ARG A 278 -41.22 28.98 -43.37
CA ARG A 278 -42.55 28.74 -43.95
C ARG A 278 -43.34 30.04 -44.11
N LEU A 279 -43.32 30.92 -43.11
CA LEU A 279 -43.98 32.24 -43.18
C LEU A 279 -43.38 33.09 -44.31
N LEU A 280 -42.06 33.22 -44.36
CA LEU A 280 -41.37 33.98 -45.42
C LEU A 280 -41.61 33.39 -46.81
N ARG A 281 -41.73 32.05 -46.96
CA ARG A 281 -42.11 31.44 -48.25
C ARG A 281 -43.53 31.82 -48.67
N ASN A 282 -44.49 31.79 -47.74
CA ASN A 282 -45.87 32.18 -48.04
C ASN A 282 -45.95 33.67 -48.42
N GLU A 283 -45.20 34.53 -47.71
CA GLU A 283 -45.09 35.95 -48.03
C GLU A 283 -44.45 36.19 -49.40
N VAL A 284 -43.34 35.51 -49.72
CA VAL A 284 -42.72 35.56 -51.06
C VAL A 284 -43.66 35.06 -52.15
N SER A 285 -44.46 34.02 -51.92
CA SER A 285 -45.49 33.58 -52.88
C SER A 285 -46.62 34.60 -53.07
N SER A 286 -47.04 35.28 -52.00
CA SER A 286 -48.01 36.37 -52.07
C SER A 286 -47.45 37.56 -52.86
N LEU A 287 -46.23 38.00 -52.52
CA LEU A 287 -45.54 39.09 -53.20
C LEU A 287 -45.20 38.74 -54.66
N SER A 288 -44.90 37.48 -54.98
CA SER A 288 -44.68 37.08 -56.38
C SER A 288 -45.99 37.09 -57.17
N ALA A 289 -47.12 36.69 -56.58
CA ALA A 289 -48.43 36.78 -57.23
C ALA A 289 -48.83 38.24 -57.47
N GLU A 290 -48.63 39.13 -56.49
CA GLU A 290 -48.83 40.57 -56.65
C GLU A 290 -47.90 41.16 -57.73
N ASN A 291 -46.62 40.78 -57.73
CA ASN A 291 -45.65 41.21 -58.73
C ASN A 291 -46.02 40.71 -60.14
N THR A 292 -46.54 39.49 -60.29
CA THR A 292 -47.05 39.04 -61.61
C THR A 292 -48.25 39.85 -62.08
N VAL A 293 -49.16 40.25 -61.19
CA VAL A 293 -50.29 41.13 -61.55
C VAL A 293 -49.81 42.55 -61.89
N LEU A 294 -48.78 43.05 -61.20
CA LEU A 294 -48.16 44.34 -61.51
C LEU A 294 -47.36 44.30 -62.82
N GLN A 295 -46.72 43.17 -63.15
CA GLN A 295 -46.02 42.95 -64.42
C GLN A 295 -46.99 42.83 -65.59
N ASP A 296 -48.10 42.10 -65.46
CA ASP A 296 -49.17 42.02 -66.46
C ASP A 296 -49.71 43.43 -66.80
N ARG A 297 -49.97 44.25 -65.78
CA ARG A 297 -50.34 45.67 -65.90
C ARG A 297 -49.23 46.59 -66.44
N LEU A 298 -47.99 46.14 -66.50
CA LEU A 298 -46.85 46.83 -67.11
C LEU A 298 -46.63 46.38 -68.56
N GLU A 299 -46.89 45.12 -68.90
CA GLU A 299 -46.83 44.60 -70.27
C GLU A 299 -47.99 45.11 -71.14
N GLU A 300 -49.13 45.49 -70.54
CA GLU A 300 -50.17 46.30 -71.22
C GLU A 300 -49.70 47.70 -71.65
N ARG A 301 -48.47 48.13 -71.32
CA ARG A 301 -47.86 49.39 -71.80
C ARG A 301 -46.70 49.12 -72.76
N PRO A 302 -46.79 49.52 -74.05
CA PRO A 302 -45.68 49.36 -74.99
C PRO A 302 -44.51 50.30 -74.67
N GLY A 303 -43.41 49.72 -74.17
CA GLY A 303 -42.07 50.28 -74.29
C GLY A 303 -41.39 50.70 -72.99
N LEU A 304 -40.36 49.94 -72.59
CA LEU A 304 -38.95 50.37 -72.55
C LEU A 304 -38.05 49.21 -72.06
N GLN A 305 -36.88 49.03 -72.66
CA GLN A 305 -35.97 47.92 -72.31
C GLN A 305 -35.29 48.12 -70.95
N PRO A 306 -35.00 47.03 -70.20
CA PRO A 306 -34.28 47.10 -68.92
C PRO A 306 -32.76 47.23 -69.11
N ARG A 307 -32.13 48.12 -68.32
CA ARG A 307 -30.67 48.16 -68.13
C ARG A 307 -30.25 47.19 -67.01
N PRO A 308 -29.31 46.24 -67.23
CA PRO A 308 -28.76 45.44 -66.14
C PRO A 308 -27.76 46.25 -65.31
N GLY A 309 -28.11 46.55 -64.05
CA GLY A 309 -27.18 47.11 -63.09
C GLY A 309 -26.12 46.08 -62.68
N ARG A 310 -24.86 46.33 -63.01
CA ARG A 310 -23.73 45.49 -62.57
C ARG A 310 -23.47 45.65 -61.07
N SER A 311 -23.76 44.63 -60.27
CA SER A 311 -23.04 44.35 -59.02
C SER A 311 -22.30 43.01 -59.14
N SER A 312 -21.24 42.99 -59.95
CA SER A 312 -20.45 41.79 -60.23
C SER A 312 -19.47 41.48 -59.09
N SER A 313 -19.98 40.98 -57.95
CA SER A 313 -19.13 40.13 -57.11
C SER A 313 -18.72 38.89 -57.92
N PRO A 314 -17.43 38.50 -57.97
CA PRO A 314 -17.01 37.34 -58.75
C PRO A 314 -17.74 36.08 -58.24
N PRO A 315 -18.10 35.14 -59.14
CA PRO A 315 -18.77 33.91 -58.74
C PRO A 315 -17.85 33.13 -57.79
N ARG A 316 -18.32 32.86 -56.58
CA ARG A 316 -17.61 32.04 -55.60
C ARG A 316 -17.56 30.59 -56.09
N THR A 317 -16.38 29.99 -56.10
CA THR A 317 -16.23 28.60 -56.57
C THR A 317 -16.82 27.60 -55.56
N SER A 318 -17.08 26.37 -56.02
CA SER A 318 -17.68 25.30 -55.20
C SER A 318 -16.83 24.99 -53.94
N ALA A 319 -15.50 25.01 -54.08
CA ALA A 319 -14.59 24.82 -52.95
C ALA A 319 -14.67 25.96 -51.93
N GLN A 320 -14.93 27.20 -52.34
CA GLN A 320 -15.10 28.35 -51.44
C GLN A 320 -16.40 28.25 -50.63
N LEU A 321 -17.51 27.83 -51.26
CA LEU A 321 -18.79 27.64 -50.57
C LEU A 321 -18.73 26.55 -49.50
N THR A 322 -17.98 25.48 -49.76
CA THR A 322 -17.82 24.36 -48.81
C THR A 322 -16.70 24.56 -47.77
N ALA A 323 -15.82 25.54 -47.96
CA ALA A 323 -14.60 25.74 -47.16
C ALA A 323 -14.84 25.85 -45.64
N PRO A 324 -15.83 26.61 -45.11
CA PRO A 324 -16.03 26.71 -43.66
C PRO A 324 -16.39 25.36 -43.02
N SER A 325 -17.24 24.57 -43.70
CA SER A 325 -17.63 23.24 -43.23
C SER A 325 -16.46 22.24 -43.29
N ARG A 326 -15.64 22.31 -44.35
CA ARG A 326 -14.43 21.48 -44.52
C ARG A 326 -13.41 21.79 -43.43
N ARG A 327 -13.17 23.09 -43.17
CA ARG A 327 -12.32 23.58 -42.08
C ARG A 327 -12.76 23.01 -40.73
N ALA A 328 -14.03 23.17 -40.35
CA ALA A 328 -14.54 22.68 -39.07
C ALA A 328 -14.33 21.16 -38.91
N ARG A 329 -14.62 20.38 -39.95
CA ARG A 329 -14.37 18.92 -39.94
C ARG A 329 -12.88 18.57 -39.82
N LEU A 330 -11.99 19.32 -40.47
CA LEU A 330 -10.53 19.08 -40.37
C LEU A 330 -9.96 19.46 -39.00
N VAL A 331 -10.47 20.52 -38.37
CA VAL A 331 -10.13 20.88 -36.98
C VAL A 331 -10.62 19.80 -36.00
N SER A 332 -11.85 19.30 -36.17
CA SER A 332 -12.35 18.14 -35.40
C SER A 332 -11.43 16.93 -35.59
N ARG A 333 -11.10 16.58 -36.84
CA ARG A 333 -10.23 15.45 -37.15
C ARG A 333 -8.84 15.60 -36.52
N PHE A 334 -8.27 16.80 -36.46
CA PHE A 334 -7.01 17.03 -35.74
C PHE A 334 -7.11 16.76 -34.24
N CYS A 335 -8.25 17.11 -33.62
CA CYS A 335 -8.51 16.82 -32.22
C CYS A 335 -8.74 15.32 -31.98
N GLU A 336 -9.38 14.61 -32.91
CA GLU A 336 -9.50 13.14 -32.89
C GLU A 336 -8.15 12.44 -33.03
N LEU A 337 -7.22 12.95 -33.86
CA LEU A 337 -5.86 12.42 -33.96
C LEU A 337 -5.13 12.51 -32.60
N TYR A 338 -5.31 13.62 -31.87
CA TYR A 338 -4.77 13.80 -30.51
C TYR A 338 -5.44 12.88 -29.48
N GLY A 339 -6.76 12.69 -29.57
CA GLY A 339 -7.54 11.91 -28.62
C GLY A 339 -7.38 10.39 -28.80
N ALA A 340 -7.49 9.89 -30.03
CA ALA A 340 -7.57 8.46 -30.33
C ALA A 340 -6.26 7.91 -30.91
N GLU A 341 -5.86 8.34 -32.12
CA GLU A 341 -4.70 7.77 -32.84
C GLU A 341 -3.40 7.95 -32.05
N ARG A 342 -3.21 9.10 -31.38
CA ARG A 342 -2.07 9.35 -30.48
C ARG A 342 -2.04 8.38 -29.29
N LEU A 343 -3.18 8.12 -28.66
CA LEU A 343 -3.25 7.22 -27.50
C LEU A 343 -2.99 5.76 -27.89
N GLU A 344 -3.56 5.29 -29.01
CA GLU A 344 -3.25 3.95 -29.51
C GLU A 344 -1.80 3.83 -29.98
N ALA A 345 -1.24 4.83 -30.67
CA ALA A 345 0.19 4.89 -30.99
C ALA A 345 1.08 4.83 -29.72
N GLN A 346 0.74 5.60 -28.68
CA GLN A 346 1.45 5.59 -27.39
C GLN A 346 1.37 4.21 -26.72
N LYS A 347 0.19 3.58 -26.74
CA LYS A 347 -0.07 2.25 -26.17
C LYS A 347 0.66 1.12 -26.90
N VAL A 348 0.82 1.21 -28.23
CA VAL A 348 1.60 0.24 -29.01
C VAL A 348 3.10 0.45 -28.80
N LEU A 349 3.59 1.70 -28.85
CA LEU A 349 5.00 2.00 -28.62
C LEU A 349 5.45 1.67 -27.18
N ARG A 350 4.61 1.90 -26.17
CA ARG A 350 4.87 1.56 -24.75
C ARG A 350 5.07 0.06 -24.47
N ARG A 351 4.78 -0.83 -25.41
CA ARG A 351 5.11 -2.27 -25.32
C ARG A 351 6.58 -2.57 -25.63
N HIS A 352 7.24 -1.64 -26.34
CA HIS A 352 8.62 -1.79 -26.84
C HIS A 352 9.57 -0.76 -26.22
N ILE A 353 9.06 0.44 -25.87
CA ILE A 353 9.82 1.54 -25.28
C ILE A 353 9.28 1.82 -23.87
N ALA A 354 10.12 1.60 -22.86
CA ALA A 354 9.77 1.85 -21.47
C ALA A 354 9.69 3.34 -21.12
N ASP A 355 10.48 4.20 -21.77
CA ASP A 355 10.45 5.65 -21.52
C ASP A 355 9.27 6.34 -22.21
N LEU A 356 8.39 6.96 -21.43
CA LEU A 356 7.24 7.71 -21.94
C LEU A 356 7.67 9.01 -22.66
N GLU A 357 8.73 9.68 -22.21
CA GLU A 357 9.24 10.91 -22.85
C GLU A 357 9.67 10.59 -24.29
N MET A 358 10.43 9.52 -24.49
CA MET A 358 10.83 9.05 -25.81
C MET A 358 9.62 8.68 -26.70
N VAL A 359 8.63 7.95 -26.16
CA VAL A 359 7.41 7.60 -26.91
C VAL A 359 6.66 8.85 -27.39
N GLN A 360 6.51 9.87 -26.52
CA GLN A 360 5.83 11.11 -26.86
C GLN A 360 6.61 11.93 -27.91
N LYS A 361 7.95 11.96 -27.83
CA LYS A 361 8.82 12.56 -28.85
C LYS A 361 8.67 11.90 -30.22
N ILE A 362 8.69 10.57 -30.29
CA ILE A 362 8.49 9.81 -31.56
C ILE A 362 7.15 10.16 -32.19
N ILE A 363 6.07 10.20 -31.39
CA ILE A 363 4.72 10.55 -31.84
C ILE A 363 4.66 12.00 -32.35
N PHE A 364 5.29 12.94 -31.63
CA PHE A 364 5.37 14.34 -32.05
C PHE A 364 6.09 14.49 -33.40
N ILE A 365 7.28 13.87 -33.54
CA ILE A 365 8.07 13.89 -34.78
C ILE A 365 7.29 13.26 -35.93
N ALA A 366 6.60 12.13 -35.71
CA ALA A 366 5.79 11.47 -36.72
C ALA A 366 4.68 12.38 -37.28
N VAL A 367 3.99 13.14 -36.42
CA VAL A 367 2.95 14.08 -36.85
C VAL A 367 3.57 15.27 -37.58
N VAL A 368 4.66 15.85 -37.06
CA VAL A 368 5.36 16.98 -37.72
C VAL A 368 5.86 16.60 -39.11
N GLU A 369 6.51 15.45 -39.26
CA GLU A 369 6.96 14.99 -40.57
C GLU A 369 5.80 14.62 -41.49
N SER A 370 4.71 14.02 -40.98
CA SER A 370 3.50 13.77 -41.77
C SER A 370 2.94 15.06 -42.39
N PHE A 371 2.87 16.14 -41.62
CA PHE A 371 2.47 17.45 -42.13
C PHE A 371 3.47 18.02 -43.15
N ASN A 372 4.77 17.93 -42.86
CA ASN A 372 5.82 18.37 -43.79
C ASN A 372 5.78 17.63 -45.14
N ARG A 373 5.59 16.31 -45.15
CA ARG A 373 5.52 15.50 -46.39
C ARG A 373 4.22 15.74 -47.14
N ALA A 374 3.07 15.75 -46.46
CA ALA A 374 1.79 16.08 -47.09
C ALA A 374 1.78 17.48 -47.72
N LYS A 375 2.38 18.48 -47.05
CA LYS A 375 2.54 19.86 -47.56
C LYS A 375 3.44 19.93 -48.79
N ARG A 376 4.55 19.16 -48.82
CA ARG A 376 5.41 19.03 -50.01
C ARG A 376 4.65 18.36 -51.16
N ALA A 377 3.92 17.27 -50.89
CA ALA A 377 3.12 16.55 -51.88
C ALA A 377 2.02 17.43 -52.50
N TYR A 378 1.27 18.18 -51.67
CA TYR A 378 0.27 19.15 -52.16
C TYR A 378 0.89 20.22 -53.06
N ARG A 379 2.02 20.83 -52.65
CA ARG A 379 2.72 21.83 -53.47
C ARG A 379 3.16 21.27 -54.83
N GLN A 380 3.68 20.05 -54.86
CA GLN A 380 4.04 19.37 -56.11
C GLN A 380 2.81 19.08 -56.97
N LEU A 381 1.72 18.57 -56.39
CA LEU A 381 0.49 18.25 -57.10
C LEU A 381 -0.18 19.52 -57.67
N LYS A 382 -0.28 20.60 -56.88
CA LYS A 382 -0.74 21.93 -57.33
C LYS A 382 0.11 22.46 -58.47
N ALA A 383 1.44 22.38 -58.36
CA ALA A 383 2.34 22.84 -59.42
C ALA A 383 2.22 22.02 -60.72
N ARG A 384 1.96 20.70 -60.63
CA ARG A 384 1.68 19.84 -61.79
C ARG A 384 0.35 20.22 -62.44
N TRP A 385 -0.75 20.22 -61.69
CA TRP A 385 -2.08 20.49 -62.24
C TRP A 385 -2.26 21.92 -62.74
N ARG A 386 -1.63 22.92 -62.12
CA ARG A 386 -1.61 24.29 -62.66
C ARG A 386 -1.01 24.34 -64.08
N LYS A 387 0.04 23.55 -64.35
CA LYS A 387 0.62 23.43 -65.70
C LYS A 387 -0.30 22.67 -66.66
N THR A 388 -0.96 21.61 -66.20
CA THR A 388 -1.90 20.81 -67.02
C THR A 388 -3.17 21.57 -67.39
N LEU A 389 -3.69 22.39 -66.47
CA LEU A 389 -4.93 23.16 -66.68
C LEU A 389 -4.70 24.49 -67.42
N SER A 390 -3.49 25.07 -67.37
CA SER A 390 -3.17 26.35 -68.00
C SER A 390 -3.53 26.47 -69.50
N PRO A 391 -3.38 25.44 -70.36
CA PRO A 391 -3.76 25.55 -71.78
C PRO A 391 -5.27 25.48 -72.02
N SER A 392 -6.03 24.90 -71.09
CA SER A 392 -7.48 24.66 -71.21
C SER A 392 -8.32 25.66 -70.40
N HIS A 393 -7.66 26.57 -69.67
CA HIS A 393 -8.32 27.51 -68.79
C HIS A 393 -8.73 28.78 -69.56
N SER A 394 -10.04 28.90 -69.77
CA SER A 394 -10.70 30.07 -70.38
C SER A 394 -11.88 30.58 -69.52
N GLY A 395 -11.87 30.25 -68.23
CA GLY A 395 -12.95 30.56 -67.28
C GLY A 395 -12.85 31.99 -66.70
N PRO A 396 -13.92 32.46 -66.03
CA PRO A 396 -13.93 33.76 -65.33
C PRO A 396 -13.26 33.72 -63.93
N GLU A 397 -12.99 32.52 -63.42
CA GLU A 397 -12.27 32.23 -62.17
C GLU A 397 -10.74 32.30 -62.39
N SER A 398 -9.94 32.43 -61.33
CA SER A 398 -8.47 32.41 -61.50
C SER A 398 -7.96 30.98 -61.78
N LEU A 399 -6.81 30.85 -62.44
CA LEU A 399 -6.18 29.55 -62.69
C LEU A 399 -5.82 28.86 -61.37
N GLU A 400 -5.42 29.62 -60.35
CA GLU A 400 -5.18 29.16 -58.99
C GLU A 400 -6.44 28.58 -58.33
N ASP A 401 -7.60 29.22 -58.55
CA ASP A 401 -8.89 28.77 -58.04
C ASP A 401 -9.39 27.53 -58.78
N ALA A 402 -9.39 27.53 -60.11
CA ALA A 402 -9.71 26.35 -60.93
C ALA A 402 -8.84 25.14 -60.55
N THR A 403 -7.54 25.36 -60.32
CA THR A 403 -6.62 24.30 -59.86
C THR A 403 -6.98 23.81 -58.45
N ARG A 404 -7.35 24.71 -57.53
CA ARG A 404 -7.75 24.34 -56.17
C ARG A 404 -9.05 23.54 -56.18
N ASP A 405 -10.07 24.02 -56.88
CA ASP A 405 -11.37 23.35 -57.03
C ASP A 405 -11.20 21.97 -57.68
N PHE A 406 -10.44 21.86 -58.76
CA PHE A 406 -10.12 20.56 -59.37
C PHE A 406 -9.51 19.59 -58.35
N LEU A 407 -8.51 20.01 -57.58
CA LEU A 407 -7.88 19.16 -56.58
C LEU A 407 -8.83 18.79 -55.44
N VAL A 408 -9.71 19.69 -55.00
CA VAL A 408 -10.68 19.42 -53.93
C VAL A 408 -11.66 18.32 -54.33
N HIS A 409 -12.10 18.29 -55.59
CA HIS A 409 -12.93 17.20 -56.11
C HIS A 409 -12.12 15.90 -56.37
N ASN A 410 -10.81 16.02 -56.64
CA ASN A 410 -9.92 14.91 -56.98
C ASN A 410 -8.93 14.55 -55.86
N MET A 411 -9.35 14.59 -54.59
CA MET A 411 -8.50 14.22 -53.44
C MET A 411 -7.89 12.81 -53.53
N HIS A 412 -8.53 11.89 -54.26
CA HIS A 412 -8.05 10.52 -54.49
C HIS A 412 -6.73 10.45 -55.26
N LEU A 413 -6.29 11.54 -55.91
CA LEU A 413 -4.99 11.65 -56.57
C LEU A 413 -3.81 11.76 -55.58
N TYR A 414 -4.09 11.88 -54.28
CA TYR A 414 -3.06 11.93 -53.26
C TYR A 414 -2.52 10.54 -52.91
N ASP A 415 -1.27 10.27 -53.29
CA ASP A 415 -0.55 9.08 -52.86
C ASP A 415 -0.09 9.21 -51.38
N VAL A 416 -0.96 8.72 -50.50
CA VAL A 416 -0.70 8.59 -49.07
C VAL A 416 0.45 7.62 -48.80
N GLN A 417 0.62 6.55 -49.59
CA GLN A 417 1.62 5.51 -49.30
C GLN A 417 3.04 6.03 -49.58
N SER A 418 3.25 6.73 -50.69
CA SER A 418 4.53 7.43 -50.95
C SER A 418 4.83 8.44 -49.84
N SER A 419 3.83 9.19 -49.38
CA SER A 419 4.03 10.16 -48.29
C SER A 419 4.37 9.48 -46.97
N MET A 420 3.73 8.35 -46.64
CA MET A 420 4.04 7.57 -45.44
C MET A 420 5.47 7.03 -45.48
N LYS A 421 5.92 6.53 -46.64
CA LYS A 421 7.31 6.08 -46.82
C LYS A 421 8.28 7.24 -46.59
N ASP A 422 8.05 8.39 -47.21
CA ASP A 422 8.88 9.60 -47.02
C ASP A 422 8.94 10.06 -45.56
N VAL A 423 7.91 9.78 -44.73
CA VAL A 423 7.90 10.04 -43.29
C VAL A 423 8.74 9.02 -42.53
N LEU A 424 8.57 7.72 -42.79
CA LEU A 424 9.36 6.66 -42.14
C LEU A 424 10.86 6.83 -42.45
N ASP A 425 11.20 7.08 -43.71
CA ASP A 425 12.56 7.36 -44.16
C ASP A 425 13.11 8.61 -43.43
N ALA A 426 12.30 9.67 -43.25
CA ALA A 426 12.71 10.86 -42.50
C ALA A 426 12.93 10.61 -41.00
N MET A 427 12.02 9.87 -40.36
CA MET A 427 12.10 9.53 -38.94
C MET A 427 13.33 8.67 -38.62
N SER A 428 13.71 7.75 -39.52
CA SER A 428 14.91 6.93 -39.35
C SER A 428 16.22 7.73 -39.33
N VAL A 429 16.22 8.91 -39.96
CA VAL A 429 17.37 9.83 -40.05
C VAL A 429 17.36 10.86 -38.90
N ASP A 430 16.27 10.98 -38.13
CA ASP A 430 16.19 11.98 -37.05
C ASP A 430 17.15 11.63 -35.88
N PRO A 431 18.11 12.52 -35.52
CA PRO A 431 19.11 12.26 -34.48
C PRO A 431 18.56 11.94 -33.08
N TRP A 432 17.30 12.27 -32.79
CA TRP A 432 16.66 11.90 -31.52
C TRP A 432 16.15 10.46 -31.51
N VAL A 433 15.95 9.88 -32.69
CA VAL A 433 15.28 8.60 -32.93
C VAL A 433 16.27 7.51 -33.35
N THR A 434 17.40 7.88 -33.97
CA THR A 434 18.45 6.93 -34.44
C THR A 434 19.05 6.04 -33.35
N PHE A 435 18.91 6.41 -32.07
CA PHE A 435 19.43 5.63 -30.92
C PHE A 435 18.52 4.49 -30.46
N LEU A 436 17.45 4.16 -31.21
CA LEU A 436 16.52 3.06 -30.94
C LEU A 436 16.60 1.97 -32.04
N PRO A 437 17.71 1.23 -32.17
CA PRO A 437 17.90 0.23 -33.23
C PRO A 437 16.97 -0.99 -33.14
N GLU A 438 16.12 -1.09 -32.12
CA GLU A 438 15.22 -2.22 -31.85
C GLU A 438 13.74 -1.94 -32.20
N VAL A 439 13.38 -0.72 -32.64
CA VAL A 439 11.97 -0.32 -32.84
C VAL A 439 11.68 0.09 -34.28
N ASP A 440 10.83 -0.68 -34.95
CA ASP A 440 10.30 -0.33 -36.27
C ASP A 440 9.14 0.68 -36.15
N PHE A 441 9.25 1.83 -36.83
CA PHE A 441 8.20 2.86 -36.84
C PHE A 441 6.93 2.42 -37.60
N PHE A 442 6.93 1.26 -38.25
CA PHE A 442 5.72 0.60 -38.77
C PHE A 442 4.60 0.53 -37.72
N PHE A 443 4.93 0.39 -36.43
CA PHE A 443 3.95 0.32 -35.33
C PHE A 443 3.00 1.53 -35.25
N ILE A 444 3.38 2.69 -35.78
CA ILE A 444 2.56 3.91 -35.76
C ILE A 444 2.01 4.30 -37.15
N ASN A 445 2.01 3.36 -38.10
CA ASN A 445 1.50 3.60 -39.45
C ASN A 445 0.03 4.03 -39.52
N SER A 446 -0.82 3.71 -38.52
CA SER A 446 -2.19 4.27 -38.45
C SER A 446 -2.14 5.79 -38.27
N LEU A 447 -1.41 6.25 -37.25
CA LEU A 447 -1.23 7.67 -36.95
C LEU A 447 -0.61 8.42 -38.15
N ILE A 448 0.47 7.90 -38.73
CA ILE A 448 1.13 8.53 -39.89
C ILE A 448 0.17 8.62 -41.09
N ARG A 449 -0.58 7.54 -41.38
CA ARG A 449 -1.57 7.52 -42.48
C ARG A 449 -2.65 8.58 -42.31
N GLU A 450 -3.24 8.67 -41.11
CA GLU A 450 -4.34 9.58 -40.83
C GLU A 450 -3.86 11.03 -40.69
N ALA A 451 -2.65 11.26 -40.13
CA ALA A 451 -2.00 12.56 -40.12
C ALA A 451 -1.69 13.07 -41.54
N CYS A 452 -1.11 12.24 -42.41
CA CYS A 452 -0.87 12.58 -43.82
C CYS A 452 -2.15 12.97 -44.56
N LYS A 453 -3.23 12.18 -44.42
CA LYS A 453 -4.55 12.50 -45.01
C LYS A 453 -5.11 13.84 -44.52
N ALA A 454 -5.09 14.05 -43.19
CA ALA A 454 -5.61 15.28 -42.57
C ALA A 454 -4.79 16.50 -43.02
N ALA A 455 -3.46 16.41 -42.94
CA ALA A 455 -2.55 17.48 -43.35
C ALA A 455 -2.69 17.84 -44.83
N PHE A 456 -2.79 16.85 -45.72
CA PHE A 456 -3.00 17.11 -47.14
C PHE A 456 -4.32 17.88 -47.39
N ALA A 457 -5.41 17.45 -46.75
CA ALA A 457 -6.70 18.12 -46.85
C ALA A 457 -6.71 19.52 -46.20
N MET A 458 -5.90 19.77 -45.18
CA MET A 458 -5.72 21.07 -44.53
C MET A 458 -4.98 22.09 -45.41
N GLN A 459 -4.02 21.64 -46.23
CA GLN A 459 -3.33 22.49 -47.21
C GLN A 459 -4.23 22.89 -48.39
N MET A 460 -5.40 22.24 -48.53
CA MET A 460 -6.42 22.49 -49.54
C MET A 460 -7.51 23.48 -49.08
N LEU A 461 -7.30 24.13 -47.93
CA LEU A 461 -8.12 25.22 -47.40
C LEU A 461 -7.53 26.58 -47.82
N GLU A 462 -8.35 27.62 -47.71
CA GLU A 462 -7.93 28.99 -47.94
C GLU A 462 -8.43 29.90 -46.80
N PRO A 463 -7.51 30.45 -45.98
CA PRO A 463 -6.08 30.13 -45.92
C PRO A 463 -5.83 28.69 -45.39
N PRO A 464 -4.63 28.11 -45.63
CA PRO A 464 -4.32 26.74 -45.22
C PRO A 464 -4.12 26.61 -43.70
N LEU A 465 -4.48 25.44 -43.16
CA LEU A 465 -4.14 25.05 -41.80
C LEU A 465 -2.80 24.29 -41.77
N ASP A 466 -1.97 24.59 -40.77
CA ASP A 466 -0.63 24.02 -40.64
C ASP A 466 -0.19 23.92 -39.17
N LEU A 467 0.96 23.31 -38.91
CA LEU A 467 1.53 23.24 -37.56
C LEU A 467 2.33 24.50 -37.22
N ALA A 468 2.25 24.94 -35.96
CA ALA A 468 3.16 25.94 -35.43
C ALA A 468 4.61 25.41 -35.50
N PRO A 469 5.59 26.24 -35.90
CA PRO A 469 7.00 25.88 -35.78
C PRO A 469 7.35 25.72 -34.29
N ALA A 470 7.90 24.56 -33.95
CA ALA A 470 8.33 24.20 -32.60
C ALA A 470 9.85 23.99 -32.62
N THR A 471 10.55 24.68 -31.73
CA THR A 471 12.02 24.58 -31.61
C THR A 471 12.39 23.87 -30.32
N ASP A 472 13.39 22.99 -30.35
CA ASP A 472 13.87 22.33 -29.12
C ASP A 472 14.28 23.37 -28.07
N ARG A 473 13.81 23.19 -26.84
CA ARG A 473 14.05 24.05 -25.66
C ARG A 473 13.59 25.51 -25.78
N GLU A 474 12.57 25.77 -26.61
CA GLU A 474 11.93 27.09 -26.69
C GLU A 474 11.29 27.52 -25.35
N LEU A 475 11.02 28.82 -25.23
CA LEU A 475 10.26 29.37 -24.10
C LEU A 475 8.81 28.94 -24.21
N PHE A 476 8.19 28.58 -23.09
CA PHE A 476 6.79 28.15 -23.07
C PHE A 476 5.85 29.31 -23.45
N ASP A 477 5.17 29.18 -24.60
CA ASP A 477 4.14 30.10 -25.05
C ASP A 477 2.74 29.53 -24.73
N ASP A 478 2.08 30.13 -23.73
CA ASP A 478 0.73 29.74 -23.31
C ASP A 478 -0.32 29.93 -24.42
N ARG A 479 -0.10 30.82 -25.40
CA ARG A 479 -1.04 30.97 -26.52
C ARG A 479 -1.04 29.75 -27.43
N LYS A 480 0.14 29.12 -27.63
CA LYS A 480 0.32 27.96 -28.52
C LYS A 480 0.11 26.63 -27.81
N TYR A 481 0.54 26.48 -26.56
CA TYR A 481 0.60 25.18 -25.90
C TYR A 481 -0.16 25.16 -24.56
N ARG A 482 -0.70 24.00 -24.22
CA ARG A 482 -1.11 23.65 -22.85
C ARG A 482 0.03 22.89 -22.17
N ARG A 483 0.20 23.07 -20.86
CA ARG A 483 1.13 22.26 -20.06
C ARG A 483 0.52 20.89 -19.77
N SER A 484 1.29 19.83 -19.98
CA SER A 484 0.97 18.48 -19.51
C SER A 484 1.00 18.42 -17.98
N TYR A 485 0.34 17.43 -17.39
CA TYR A 485 0.22 17.27 -15.93
C TYR A 485 1.56 17.10 -15.19
N ASP A 486 2.53 16.45 -15.83
CA ASP A 486 3.90 16.21 -15.35
C ASP A 486 4.83 17.43 -15.49
N SER A 487 4.29 18.58 -15.90
CA SER A 487 5.04 19.84 -16.04
C SER A 487 5.28 20.54 -14.71
N GLU A 488 6.52 20.98 -14.51
CA GLU A 488 6.86 21.91 -13.45
C GLU A 488 6.32 23.31 -13.78
N ARG A 489 5.33 23.78 -13.03
CA ARG A 489 4.61 25.05 -13.31
C ARG A 489 5.51 26.29 -13.34
N ALA A 490 6.61 26.28 -12.58
CA ALA A 490 7.58 27.38 -12.55
C ALA A 490 8.60 27.35 -13.70
N ALA A 491 8.66 26.27 -14.49
CA ALA A 491 9.63 26.13 -15.56
C ALA A 491 9.30 27.06 -16.75
N PRO A 492 10.24 27.90 -17.23
CA PRO A 492 10.00 28.80 -18.36
C PRO A 492 10.24 28.16 -19.73
N ARG A 493 10.83 26.96 -19.78
CA ARG A 493 11.24 26.27 -21.02
C ARG A 493 10.45 24.99 -21.24
N VAL A 494 10.15 24.72 -22.51
CA VAL A 494 9.70 23.40 -22.98
C VAL A 494 10.86 22.42 -22.89
N MET A 495 10.64 21.26 -22.30
CA MET A 495 11.57 20.12 -22.30
C MET A 495 11.34 19.25 -23.54
N TYR A 496 10.08 19.05 -23.91
CA TYR A 496 9.67 18.46 -25.18
C TYR A 496 8.18 18.74 -25.47
N HIS A 497 7.78 18.61 -26.73
CA HIS A 497 6.39 18.73 -27.16
C HIS A 497 5.74 17.34 -27.23
N VAL A 498 4.49 17.24 -26.75
CA VAL A 498 3.66 16.03 -26.82
C VAL A 498 2.75 16.08 -28.04
N TRP A 499 2.27 17.28 -28.39
CA TRP A 499 1.42 17.50 -29.56
C TRP A 499 1.65 18.89 -30.17
N PRO A 500 1.75 19.02 -31.50
CA PRO A 500 1.93 20.32 -32.15
C PRO A 500 0.66 21.18 -32.06
N ALA A 501 0.84 22.50 -32.03
CA ALA A 501 -0.27 23.45 -32.12
C ALA A 501 -0.69 23.61 -33.60
N LEU A 502 -2.00 23.72 -33.85
CA LEU A 502 -2.54 23.98 -35.19
C LEU A 502 -2.75 25.48 -35.37
N VAL A 503 -2.24 26.04 -36.46
CA VAL A 503 -2.28 27.47 -36.78
C VAL A 503 -2.88 27.74 -38.15
N GLU A 504 -3.42 28.94 -38.29
CA GLU A 504 -3.86 29.57 -39.53
C GLU A 504 -3.09 30.89 -39.69
N GLY A 505 -2.03 30.87 -40.51
CA GLY A 505 -1.04 31.95 -40.47
C GLY A 505 -0.44 32.04 -39.06
N ASP A 506 -0.62 33.20 -38.41
CA ASP A 506 -0.14 33.45 -37.04
C ASP A 506 -1.19 33.14 -35.96
N ALA A 507 -2.44 32.84 -36.33
CA ALA A 507 -3.53 32.59 -35.37
C ALA A 507 -3.54 31.12 -34.92
N VAL A 508 -3.50 30.87 -33.60
CA VAL A 508 -3.62 29.53 -33.04
C VAL A 508 -5.08 29.08 -33.08
N VAL A 509 -5.37 28.03 -33.83
CA VAL A 509 -6.70 27.41 -33.99
C VAL A 509 -6.91 26.30 -32.95
N VAL A 510 -5.87 25.50 -32.68
CA VAL A 510 -5.88 24.46 -31.63
C VAL A 510 -4.58 24.53 -30.85
N LYS A 511 -4.67 24.68 -29.52
CA LYS A 511 -3.48 24.63 -28.65
C LYS A 511 -2.88 23.22 -28.65
N GLY A 512 -1.57 23.15 -28.87
CA GLY A 512 -0.77 21.94 -28.71
C GLY A 512 -0.59 21.56 -27.24
N GLU A 513 0.29 20.60 -26.98
CA GLU A 513 0.64 20.12 -25.64
C GLU A 513 2.17 20.03 -25.50
N ALA A 514 2.71 20.52 -24.40
CA ALA A 514 4.14 20.53 -24.11
C ALA A 514 4.44 20.25 -22.63
N VAL A 515 5.54 19.53 -22.39
CA VAL A 515 6.09 19.29 -21.05
C VAL A 515 7.15 20.34 -20.75
N THR A 516 7.11 20.94 -19.56
CA THR A 516 8.09 21.94 -19.11
C THR A 516 8.78 21.46 -17.84
N ARG A 517 10.12 21.56 -17.77
CA ARG A 517 10.92 21.23 -16.56
C ARG A 517 11.96 22.30 -16.28
N GLN A 518 12.25 22.55 -15.01
CA GLN A 518 13.30 23.46 -14.59
C GLN A 518 14.64 22.77 -14.84
N GLY A 519 15.51 23.44 -15.58
CA GLY A 519 16.80 22.88 -15.99
C GLY A 519 17.76 22.72 -14.81
N ALA A 520 17.69 21.60 -14.09
CA ALA A 520 18.89 21.00 -13.55
C ALA A 520 19.81 20.71 -14.75
N ALA A 521 21.03 21.23 -14.73
CA ALA A 521 21.95 21.13 -15.85
C ALA A 521 22.39 19.68 -16.07
N TRP A 522 21.62 18.93 -16.87
CA TRP A 522 21.97 17.57 -17.25
C TRP A 522 23.16 17.58 -18.19
N SER A 523 24.27 17.16 -17.61
CA SER A 523 25.56 16.90 -18.23
C SER A 523 25.45 15.91 -19.39
N ARG A 524 25.22 16.42 -20.60
CA ARG A 524 25.83 15.81 -21.80
C ARG A 524 27.28 16.26 -21.84
N SER A 525 28.16 15.51 -21.20
CA SER A 525 29.60 15.56 -21.49
C SER A 525 29.84 14.70 -22.73
N PRO A 526 30.20 15.27 -23.90
CA PRO A 526 30.73 14.47 -24.99
C PRO A 526 32.07 13.91 -24.54
N SER A 527 32.24 12.60 -24.68
CA SER A 527 33.47 11.88 -24.36
C SER A 527 34.68 12.49 -25.09
N ARG A 528 35.49 13.27 -24.36
CA ARG A 528 36.88 13.56 -24.74
C ARG A 528 37.79 12.58 -24.04
N SER A 529 38.25 11.59 -24.79
CA SER A 529 39.46 10.85 -24.46
C SER A 529 40.67 11.78 -24.53
N SER A 530 41.34 12.00 -23.40
CA SER A 530 42.70 12.57 -23.39
C SER A 530 43.47 11.99 -22.20
N SER A 531 44.65 11.47 -22.51
CA SER A 531 45.48 10.57 -21.71
C SER A 531 45.95 11.16 -20.37
N PRO A 532 46.33 10.31 -19.39
CA PRO A 532 46.91 10.77 -18.14
C PRO A 532 48.37 11.21 -18.33
N THR A 533 48.76 12.41 -17.88
CA THR A 533 50.17 12.69 -17.57
C THR A 533 50.35 13.92 -16.68
N ARG A 534 51.35 13.82 -15.79
CA ARG A 534 51.99 14.90 -15.01
C ARG A 534 51.16 15.69 -13.99
N SER A 535 51.20 15.12 -12.78
CA SER A 535 51.39 15.84 -11.52
C SER A 535 52.34 17.06 -11.58
N ARG A 536 51.98 18.13 -10.83
CA ARG A 536 52.88 18.85 -9.90
C ARG A 536 52.15 19.89 -9.01
N SER A 537 52.28 19.68 -7.69
CA SER A 537 52.41 20.67 -6.59
C SER A 537 51.51 21.92 -6.50
N LEU A 538 50.58 21.87 -5.54
CA LEU A 538 50.49 22.71 -4.32
C LEU A 538 50.82 24.23 -4.33
N SER A 539 49.84 24.97 -3.76
CA SER A 539 49.96 26.16 -2.89
C SER A 539 50.06 27.58 -3.50
N PRO A 540 49.19 28.53 -3.07
CA PRO A 540 49.24 29.95 -3.44
C PRO A 540 49.78 30.86 -2.31
N THR A 541 50.69 31.80 -2.60
CA THR A 541 50.85 33.00 -1.76
C THR A 541 51.39 34.22 -2.53
N ARG A 542 51.05 35.40 -1.99
CA ARG A 542 51.54 36.79 -2.20
C ARG A 542 53.03 36.93 -2.62
N THR A 543 53.54 38.05 -3.16
CA THR A 543 53.31 39.46 -2.76
C THR A 543 53.89 40.49 -3.75
N LEU A 544 53.24 41.67 -3.84
CA LEU A 544 53.78 43.04 -4.03
C LEU A 544 54.66 43.50 -5.24
N ALA A 545 54.34 44.73 -5.67
CA ALA A 545 55.23 45.87 -6.00
C ALA A 545 55.45 46.34 -7.46
N PHE A 546 54.63 47.35 -7.83
CA PHE A 546 54.99 48.67 -8.36
C PHE A 546 55.63 48.91 -9.75
N ASN A 547 55.29 50.10 -10.28
CA ASN A 547 55.86 50.84 -11.44
C ASN A 547 55.54 50.33 -12.87
N SER A 548 55.27 51.17 -13.88
CA SER A 548 54.89 52.61 -13.89
C SER A 548 54.37 53.02 -15.30
N ARG A 549 53.44 53.99 -15.37
CA ARG A 549 53.12 54.89 -16.52
C ARG A 549 52.76 54.28 -17.91
N ARG A 550 51.51 54.54 -18.34
CA ARG A 550 51.07 55.24 -19.58
C ARG A 550 49.57 54.93 -19.79
N SER A 551 48.65 55.82 -19.41
CA SER A 551 48.19 57.04 -20.11
C SER A 551 46.98 56.79 -21.02
N LEU A 552 45.96 57.65 -20.87
CA LEU A 552 44.76 57.83 -21.71
C LEU A 552 43.61 56.83 -21.52
N SER A 553 42.58 57.32 -20.84
CA SER A 553 41.15 57.11 -21.14
C SER A 553 40.56 58.50 -21.45
N PRO A 554 39.26 58.66 -21.73
CA PRO A 554 38.28 57.70 -22.26
C PRO A 554 37.62 58.26 -23.55
N GLU A 555 36.66 57.55 -24.14
CA GLU A 555 35.42 58.25 -24.51
C GLU A 555 34.18 57.36 -24.47
N ARG A 556 33.06 58.00 -24.15
CA ARG A 556 31.75 57.43 -23.87
C ARG A 556 30.76 58.24 -24.69
N LEU A 557 30.00 57.59 -25.59
CA LEU A 557 28.86 58.24 -26.24
C LEU A 557 27.57 57.50 -25.94
N THR A 558 26.61 58.27 -25.46
CA THR A 558 25.24 57.89 -25.10
C THR A 558 24.26 58.68 -25.94
N SER A 559 23.12 58.08 -26.27
CA SER A 559 21.92 58.74 -26.83
C SER A 559 22.06 59.26 -28.28
N SER A 560 21.00 59.45 -29.08
CA SER A 560 19.64 58.85 -29.10
C SER A 560 18.88 59.33 -30.36
N LEU A 561 17.72 58.71 -30.63
CA LEU A 561 16.57 59.24 -31.40
C LEU A 561 16.58 59.31 -32.95
N LEU A 562 15.48 58.75 -33.48
CA LEU A 562 14.61 59.23 -34.57
C LEU A 562 14.85 58.88 -36.06
N THR A 563 13.70 58.64 -36.70
CA THR A 563 13.36 58.67 -38.15
C THR A 563 14.12 57.70 -39.07
N ALA A 564 13.53 56.72 -39.76
CA ALA A 564 12.30 56.60 -40.56
C ALA A 564 12.57 56.62 -42.09
N SER A 565 11.81 55.76 -42.80
CA SER A 565 11.55 55.73 -44.26
C SER A 565 12.52 55.00 -45.21
N TYR A 566 11.91 54.24 -46.14
CA TYR A 566 12.42 53.59 -47.37
C TYR A 566 13.61 52.61 -47.21
N LEU A 567 13.43 51.28 -47.34
CA LEU A 567 12.78 50.53 -48.44
C LEU A 567 12.18 49.19 -47.97
#